data_AF-A0AAD7I7S1-F1
#
_entry.id   AF-A0AAD7I7S1-F1
#
_cell.length_a   1.000
_cell.length_b   1.000
_cell.length_c   1.000
_cell.angle_alpha   90.00
_cell.angle_beta   90.00
_cell.angle_gamma   90.00
#
_symmetry.space_group_name_H-M   'P 1'
#
loop_
_entity.id
_entity.type
_entity.pdbx_description
1 polymer ?
#
loop_
_entity_poly.entity_id
_entity_poly.type
_entity_poly.pdbx_seq_one_letter_code
_entity_poly.pdbx_strand_id
1 'polypeptide(L)'
;SLSQLFPDIESTVINAVLNHQLRARDLYLLDPRTREVEPTYVFDPFTSTFRASTSRSTEYSTLDTVTVPLHNYFAILLVHNAHIRGLPAYLFSYLTQLQTLATQYDWDAVLQYHTLFFNRRLRDMEEDRDFSGWSNHDTPLL
;
A
#
# COMPACT_ATOMS: atom_id res chain seq x y z
N SER A 1 11.24 -19.30 -1.52
CA SER A 1 11.49 -17.97 -0.92
C SER A 1 10.35 -17.03 -1.30
N LEU A 2 10.16 -15.90 -0.62
CA LEU A 2 9.12 -14.91 -0.99
C LEU A 2 9.24 -14.46 -2.45
N SER A 3 10.46 -14.27 -2.96
CA SER A 3 10.71 -13.91 -4.36
C SER A 3 10.22 -14.96 -5.39
N GLN A 4 10.01 -16.22 -4.98
CA GLN A 4 9.40 -17.24 -5.86
C GLN A 4 7.87 -17.17 -5.87
N LEU A 5 7.26 -16.67 -4.80
CA LEU A 5 5.81 -16.47 -4.71
C LEU A 5 5.38 -15.15 -5.36
N PHE A 6 6.29 -14.18 -5.40
CA PHE A 6 6.07 -12.85 -5.96
C PHE A 6 7.17 -12.50 -6.99
N PRO A 7 7.24 -13.23 -8.12
CA PRO A 7 8.30 -13.03 -9.11
C PRO A 7 8.25 -11.63 -9.76
N ASP A 8 7.07 -11.03 -9.83
CA ASP A 8 6.84 -9.74 -10.47
C ASP A 8 7.10 -8.54 -9.54
N ILE A 9 7.52 -8.79 -8.30
CA ILE A 9 7.81 -7.76 -7.30
C ILE A 9 9.29 -7.77 -6.97
N GLU A 10 9.93 -6.60 -7.00
CA GLU A 10 11.35 -6.47 -6.69
C GLU A 10 11.65 -6.91 -5.26
N SER A 11 12.76 -7.63 -5.08
CA SER A 11 13.15 -8.12 -3.75
C SER A 11 13.44 -6.98 -2.76
N THR A 12 13.86 -5.81 -3.25
CA THR A 12 14.00 -4.57 -2.47
C THR A 12 12.66 -4.08 -1.93
N VAL A 13 11.60 -4.12 -2.75
CA VAL A 13 10.23 -3.75 -2.36
C VAL A 13 9.66 -4.77 -1.38
N ILE A 14 9.86 -6.07 -1.62
CA ILE A 14 9.49 -7.12 -0.65
C ILE A 14 10.16 -6.85 0.71
N ASN A 15 11.46 -6.59 0.72
CA ASN A 15 12.18 -6.28 1.96
C ASN A 15 11.62 -5.01 2.64
N ALA A 16 11.23 -3.99 1.88
CA ALA A 16 10.58 -2.80 2.45
C ALA A 16 9.22 -3.14 3.09
N VAL A 17 8.45 -4.07 2.54
CA VAL A 17 7.21 -4.58 3.18
C VAL A 17 7.53 -5.30 4.49
N LEU A 18 8.49 -6.21 4.48
CA LEU A 18 8.87 -7.02 5.66
C LEU A 18 9.39 -6.17 6.82
N ASN A 19 10.07 -5.06 6.50
CA ASN A 19 10.59 -4.12 7.49
C ASN A 19 9.62 -2.96 7.79
N HIS A 20 8.38 -3.00 7.28
CA HIS A 20 7.36 -1.96 7.47
C HIS A 20 7.78 -0.55 6.98
N GLN A 21 8.66 -0.49 5.98
CA GLN A 21 9.21 0.76 5.42
C GLN A 21 8.51 1.23 4.13
N LEU A 22 7.69 0.38 3.49
CA LEU A 22 6.95 0.74 2.29
C LEU A 22 5.75 1.62 2.66
N ARG A 23 5.82 2.93 2.38
CA ARG A 23 4.75 3.90 2.70
C ARG A 23 3.58 3.77 1.74
N ALA A 24 2.40 4.24 2.16
CA ALA A 24 1.18 4.19 1.34
C ALA A 24 1.34 4.80 -0.07
N ARG A 25 2.10 5.91 -0.17
CA ARG A 25 2.38 6.57 -1.46
C ARG A 25 3.19 5.71 -2.44
N ASP A 26 3.92 4.72 -1.93
CA ASP A 26 4.83 3.85 -2.69
C ASP A 26 4.22 2.44 -2.87
N LEU A 27 2.97 2.21 -2.40
CA LEU A 27 2.30 0.91 -2.45
C LEU A 27 2.12 0.41 -3.89
N TYR A 28 1.95 1.32 -4.86
CA TYR A 28 1.84 1.00 -6.31
C TYR A 28 3.01 0.16 -6.84
N LEU A 29 4.19 0.17 -6.19
CA LEU A 29 5.33 -0.68 -6.54
C LEU A 29 5.03 -2.19 -6.39
N LEU A 30 3.94 -2.53 -5.69
CA LEU A 30 3.44 -3.89 -5.55
C LEU A 30 2.38 -4.24 -6.60
N ASP A 31 2.03 -3.32 -7.51
CA ASP A 31 1.09 -3.58 -8.59
C ASP A 31 1.87 -3.98 -9.86
N PRO A 32 1.76 -5.24 -10.32
CA PRO A 32 2.45 -5.70 -11.53
C PRO A 32 2.11 -4.87 -12.78
N ARG A 33 0.93 -4.25 -12.82
CA ARG A 33 0.45 -3.43 -13.95
C ARG A 33 1.27 -2.16 -14.14
N THR A 34 1.89 -1.65 -13.07
CA THR A 34 2.66 -0.39 -13.12
C THR A 34 3.99 -0.54 -13.86
N ARG A 35 4.50 -1.77 -14.01
CA ARG A 35 5.74 -2.06 -14.77
C ARG A 35 5.57 -1.95 -16.27
N GLU A 36 4.35 -2.06 -16.79
CA GLU A 36 4.07 -1.95 -18.22
C GLU A 36 4.04 -0.49 -18.71
N VAL A 37 4.01 0.47 -17.78
CA VAL A 37 3.99 1.90 -18.10
C VAL A 37 5.42 2.41 -18.12
N GLU A 38 5.96 2.61 -19.33
CA GLU A 38 7.24 3.29 -19.55
C GLU A 38 7.27 4.62 -18.76
N PRO A 39 8.30 4.87 -17.93
CA PRO A 39 8.38 6.12 -17.18
C PRO A 39 8.49 7.28 -18.16
N THR A 40 7.44 8.10 -18.25
CA THR A 40 7.55 9.41 -18.89
C THR A 40 8.58 10.22 -18.13
N TYR A 41 9.55 10.86 -18.77
CA TYR A 41 10.52 11.73 -18.10
C TYR A 41 10.12 13.19 -18.26
N VAL A 42 9.98 13.94 -17.16
CA VAL A 42 9.85 15.41 -17.20
C VAL A 42 11.22 16.04 -16.95
N PHE A 43 11.53 17.09 -17.68
CA PHE A 43 12.66 17.94 -17.39
C PHE A 43 12.39 18.75 -16.11
N ASP A 44 13.27 18.63 -15.11
CA ASP A 44 13.30 19.48 -13.91
C ASP A 44 14.21 20.69 -14.17
N PRO A 45 13.67 21.89 -14.39
CA PRO A 45 14.46 23.08 -14.67
C PRO A 45 15.28 23.58 -13.46
N PHE A 46 14.98 23.15 -12.24
CA PHE A 46 15.75 23.52 -11.05
C PHE A 46 17.01 22.68 -10.87
N THR A 47 16.95 21.39 -11.23
CA THR A 47 18.11 20.49 -11.15
C THR A 47 18.79 20.25 -12.49
N SER A 48 18.23 20.77 -13.59
CA SER A 48 18.69 20.52 -14.97
C SER A 48 18.83 19.03 -15.29
N THR A 49 17.92 18.21 -14.75
CA THR A 49 17.92 16.75 -14.95
C THR A 49 16.53 16.27 -15.37
N PHE A 50 16.47 15.18 -16.11
CA PHE A 50 15.21 14.47 -16.35
C PHE A 50 14.87 13.65 -15.11
N ARG A 51 13.68 13.87 -14.55
CA ARG A 51 13.10 12.99 -13.52
C ARG A 51 12.02 12.15 -14.16
N ALA A 52 11.91 10.89 -13.75
CA ALA A 52 10.73 10.12 -14.07
C ALA A 52 9.49 10.88 -13.57
N SER A 53 8.66 11.33 -14.51
CA SER A 53 7.24 11.59 -14.33
C SER A 53 6.58 10.26 -14.03
N THR A 54 6.58 9.90 -12.76
CA THR A 54 5.40 9.24 -12.25
C THR A 54 4.33 10.32 -12.27
N SER A 55 3.40 10.27 -13.23
CA SER A 55 2.18 11.07 -13.14
C SER A 55 1.40 10.57 -11.92
N ARG A 56 1.82 11.03 -10.73
CA ARG A 56 1.26 10.69 -9.42
C ARG A 56 -0.26 10.88 -9.35
N SER A 57 -0.83 11.66 -10.26
CA SER A 57 -2.26 11.93 -10.41
C SER A 57 -3.08 10.75 -10.96
N THR A 58 -2.46 9.70 -11.53
CA THR A 58 -3.17 8.52 -12.04
C THR A 58 -2.99 7.24 -11.19
N GLU A 59 -2.01 7.23 -10.29
CA GLU A 59 -1.56 6.02 -9.57
C GLU A 59 -2.56 5.51 -8.54
N TYR A 60 -3.39 6.39 -7.97
CA TYR A 60 -4.53 6.04 -7.12
C TYR A 60 -5.80 6.73 -7.58
N SER A 61 -6.15 6.58 -8.85
CA SER A 61 -7.36 7.21 -9.42
C SER A 61 -8.66 6.51 -9.02
N THR A 62 -8.58 5.25 -8.55
CA THR A 62 -9.75 4.45 -8.18
C THR A 62 -9.44 3.48 -7.03
N LEU A 63 -10.49 2.92 -6.42
CA LEU A 63 -10.35 1.86 -5.43
C LEU A 63 -9.51 0.69 -5.94
N ASP A 64 -9.66 0.31 -7.21
CA ASP A 64 -8.94 -0.81 -7.80
C ASP A 64 -7.42 -0.57 -7.83
N THR A 65 -7.00 0.65 -8.15
CA THR A 65 -5.57 1.03 -8.18
C THR A 65 -4.89 1.00 -6.81
N VAL A 66 -5.65 1.09 -5.72
CA VAL A 66 -5.14 0.88 -4.34
C VAL A 66 -5.25 -0.59 -3.94
N THR A 67 -6.36 -1.24 -4.32
CA THR A 67 -6.73 -2.55 -3.80
C THR A 67 -5.80 -3.66 -4.31
N VAL A 68 -5.42 -3.65 -5.58
CA VAL A 68 -4.49 -4.65 -6.14
C VAL A 68 -3.13 -4.66 -5.42
N PRO A 69 -2.39 -3.54 -5.33
CA PRO A 69 -1.12 -3.54 -4.61
C PRO A 69 -1.29 -3.81 -3.11
N LEU A 70 -2.42 -3.43 -2.51
CA LEU A 70 -2.73 -3.74 -1.11
C LEU A 70 -2.93 -5.25 -0.87
N HIS A 71 -3.55 -5.97 -1.81
CA HIS A 71 -3.64 -7.44 -1.73
C HIS A 71 -2.26 -8.08 -1.74
N ASN A 72 -1.35 -7.62 -2.61
CA ASN A 72 0.02 -8.12 -2.66
C ASN A 72 0.80 -7.79 -1.38
N TYR A 73 0.63 -6.58 -0.84
CA TYR A 73 1.19 -6.18 0.45
C TYR A 73 0.75 -7.14 1.57
N PHE A 74 -0.55 -7.42 1.67
CA PHE A 74 -1.11 -8.33 2.67
C PHE A 74 -0.70 -9.77 2.45
N ALA A 75 -0.62 -10.25 1.22
CA ALA A 75 -0.13 -11.59 0.92
C ALA A 75 1.33 -11.78 1.39
N ILE A 76 2.20 -10.81 1.14
CA ILE A 76 3.59 -10.84 1.63
C ILE A 76 3.63 -10.86 3.16
N LEU A 77 2.86 -9.99 3.82
CA LEU A 77 2.79 -9.96 5.29
C LEU A 77 2.28 -11.28 5.87
N LEU A 78 1.25 -11.87 5.28
CA LEU A 78 0.65 -13.12 5.73
C LEU A 78 1.64 -14.30 5.63
N VAL A 79 2.35 -14.42 4.51
CA VAL A 79 3.35 -15.47 4.32
C VAL A 79 4.48 -15.32 5.35
N HIS A 80 4.95 -14.10 5.60
CA HIS A 80 6.04 -13.86 6.55
C HIS A 80 5.60 -14.05 8.01
N ASN A 81 4.39 -13.62 8.35
CA ASN A 81 3.88 -13.59 9.72
C ASN A 81 2.83 -14.69 9.97
N ALA A 82 2.97 -15.86 9.32
CA ALA A 82 2.00 -16.95 9.39
C ALA A 82 1.74 -17.48 10.82
N HIS A 83 2.62 -17.17 11.77
CA HIS A 83 2.48 -17.50 13.19
C HIS A 83 1.43 -16.63 13.91
N ILE A 84 1.08 -15.44 13.37
CA ILE A 84 0.10 -14.52 13.94
C ILE A 84 -1.31 -14.93 13.49
N ARG A 85 -1.99 -15.74 14.32
CA ARG A 85 -3.29 -16.34 13.98
C ARG A 85 -4.39 -15.35 13.59
N GLY A 86 -4.40 -14.16 14.21
CA GLY A 86 -5.41 -13.13 13.96
C GLY A 86 -5.15 -12.27 12.71
N LEU A 87 -3.93 -12.34 12.15
CA LEU A 87 -3.51 -11.44 11.07
C LEU A 87 -4.45 -11.46 9.86
N PRO A 88 -4.88 -12.62 9.32
CA PRO A 88 -5.83 -12.62 8.20
C PRO A 88 -7.10 -11.82 8.51
N ALA A 89 -7.70 -12.02 9.69
CA ALA A 89 -8.93 -11.33 10.08
C ALA A 89 -8.72 -9.81 10.18
N TYR A 90 -7.58 -9.36 10.71
CA TYR A 90 -7.28 -7.93 10.82
C TYR A 90 -7.14 -7.28 9.44
N LEU A 91 -6.42 -7.93 8.51
CA LEU A 91 -6.20 -7.40 7.16
C LEU A 91 -7.50 -7.39 6.33
N PHE A 92 -8.31 -8.45 6.41
CA PHE A 92 -9.61 -8.50 5.73
C PHE A 92 -10.62 -7.48 6.28
N SER A 93 -10.57 -7.20 7.59
CA SER A 93 -11.39 -6.15 8.21
C SER A 93 -11.10 -4.79 7.56
N TYR A 94 -9.82 -4.46 7.36
CA TYR A 94 -9.43 -3.23 6.68
C TYR A 94 -9.87 -3.18 5.21
N LEU A 95 -9.71 -4.26 4.45
CA LEU A 95 -10.17 -4.31 3.05
C LEU A 95 -11.67 -4.04 2.94
N THR A 96 -12.46 -4.68 3.82
CA THR A 96 -13.91 -4.50 3.87
C THR A 96 -14.28 -3.06 4.23
N GLN A 97 -13.56 -2.46 5.18
CA GLN A 97 -13.76 -1.08 5.57
C GLN A 97 -13.45 -0.12 4.40
N LEU A 98 -12.32 -0.31 3.71
CA LEU A 98 -11.92 0.54 2.59
C LEU A 98 -12.96 0.48 1.45
N GLN A 99 -13.47 -0.71 1.15
CA GLN A 99 -14.59 -0.88 0.21
C GLN A 99 -15.85 -0.13 0.68
N THR A 100 -16.19 -0.24 1.96
CA THR A 100 -17.35 0.46 2.53
C THR A 100 -17.20 1.98 2.41
N LEU A 101 -16.03 2.53 2.76
CA LEU A 101 -15.75 3.96 2.65
C LEU A 101 -15.84 4.44 1.20
N ALA A 102 -15.32 3.66 0.25
CA ALA A 102 -15.40 3.97 -1.18
C ALA A 102 -16.85 4.02 -1.73
N THR A 103 -17.82 3.40 -1.04
CA THR A 103 -19.25 3.52 -1.40
C THR A 103 -19.96 4.70 -0.75
N GLN A 104 -19.38 5.29 0.29
CA GLN A 104 -20.04 6.28 1.15
C GLN A 104 -19.47 7.70 0.99
N TYR A 105 -18.22 7.81 0.56
CA TYR A 105 -17.47 9.06 0.53
C TYR A 105 -16.78 9.29 -0.81
N ASP A 106 -16.45 10.55 -1.08
CA ASP A 106 -15.65 10.93 -2.24
C ASP A 106 -14.27 10.27 -2.19
N TRP A 107 -13.78 9.88 -3.38
CA TRP A 107 -12.55 9.11 -3.49
C TRP A 107 -11.33 9.81 -2.87
N ASP A 108 -11.22 11.13 -3.00
CA ASP A 108 -10.11 11.90 -2.40
C ASP A 108 -10.07 11.77 -0.87
N ALA A 109 -11.24 11.78 -0.22
CA ALA A 109 -11.34 11.59 1.23
C ALA A 109 -10.94 10.16 1.62
N VAL A 110 -11.39 9.16 0.85
CA VAL A 110 -11.04 7.75 1.06
C VAL A 110 -9.54 7.53 0.89
N LEU A 111 -8.92 8.15 -0.11
CA LEU A 111 -7.48 8.06 -0.35
C LEU A 111 -6.67 8.73 0.76
N GLN A 112 -7.14 9.88 1.27
CA GLN A 112 -6.53 10.55 2.42
C GLN A 112 -6.59 9.66 3.67
N TYR A 113 -7.76 9.06 3.95
CA TYR A 113 -7.93 8.10 5.03
C TYR A 113 -7.00 6.90 4.88
N HIS A 114 -6.98 6.26 3.71
CA HIS A 114 -6.11 5.13 3.42
C HIS A 114 -4.65 5.49 3.72
N THR A 115 -4.19 6.64 3.23
CA THR A 115 -2.81 7.10 3.41
C THR A 115 -2.45 7.28 4.88
N LEU A 116 -3.30 7.95 5.67
CA LEU A 116 -3.04 8.19 7.09
C LEU A 116 -3.11 6.89 7.90
N PHE A 117 -4.15 6.09 7.67
CA PHE A 117 -4.37 4.83 8.36
C PHE A 117 -3.22 3.86 8.10
N PHE A 118 -2.90 3.60 6.83
CA PHE A 118 -1.86 2.67 6.43
C PHE A 118 -0.51 3.04 7.05
N ASN A 119 -0.11 4.31 6.96
CA ASN A 119 1.16 4.77 7.52
C ASN A 119 1.21 4.68 9.05
N ARG A 120 0.07 4.84 9.74
CA ARG A 120 -0.01 4.60 11.19
C ARG A 120 0.21 3.13 11.52
N ARG A 121 -0.42 2.21 10.78
CA ARG A 121 -0.24 0.76 10.98
C ARG A 121 1.18 0.30 10.72
N LEU A 122 1.89 0.90 9.76
CA LEU A 122 3.33 0.64 9.58
C LEU A 122 4.10 0.91 10.86
N ARG A 123 3.86 2.07 11.50
CA ARG A 123 4.52 2.44 12.75
C ARG A 123 4.18 1.48 13.88
N ASP A 124 2.91 1.14 14.04
CA ASP A 124 2.48 0.22 15.11
C ASP A 124 3.12 -1.18 14.93
N MET A 125 3.26 -1.66 13.69
CA MET A 125 3.95 -2.91 13.39
C MET A 125 5.48 -2.81 13.57
N GLU A 126 6.08 -1.66 13.26
CA GLU A 126 7.53 -1.42 13.39
C GLU A 126 7.95 -1.27 14.86
N GLU A 127 7.25 -0.44 15.62
CA GLU A 127 7.58 -0.07 17.01
C GLU A 127 7.06 -1.12 18.01
N ASP A 128 5.79 -1.50 17.89
CA ASP A 128 5.09 -2.29 18.91
C ASP A 128 4.88 -3.76 18.51
N ARG A 129 5.23 -4.12 17.26
CA ARG A 129 4.89 -5.42 16.66
C ARG A 129 3.38 -5.73 16.70
N ASP A 130 2.55 -4.69 16.72
CA ASP A 130 1.10 -4.82 16.79
C ASP A 130 0.47 -4.79 15.39
N PHE A 131 -0.22 -5.87 15.06
CA PHE A 131 -0.98 -6.02 13.81
C PHE A 131 -2.50 -5.86 14.02
N SER A 132 -2.98 -5.83 15.26
CA SER A 132 -4.41 -5.77 15.57
C SER A 132 -5.03 -4.44 15.13
N GLY A 133 -4.22 -3.38 15.03
CA GLY A 133 -4.62 -2.07 14.54
C GLY A 133 -5.30 -2.10 13.16
N TRP A 134 -5.00 -3.07 12.29
CA TRP A 134 -5.68 -3.20 10.99
C TRP A 134 -7.20 -3.46 11.13
N SER A 135 -7.65 -3.98 12.27
CA SER A 135 -9.08 -4.15 12.58
C SER A 135 -9.71 -2.98 13.33
N ASN A 136 -8.91 -2.01 13.77
CA ASN A 136 -9.40 -0.91 14.58
C ASN A 136 -9.68 0.34 13.73
N HIS A 137 -10.97 0.57 13.48
CA HIS A 137 -11.53 1.55 12.55
C HIS A 137 -11.74 2.96 13.16
N ASP A 138 -11.10 3.27 14.28
CA ASP A 138 -11.32 4.44 15.16
C ASP A 138 -11.26 5.85 14.52
N THR A 139 -11.06 5.99 13.21
CA THR A 139 -11.08 7.31 12.54
C THR A 139 -12.24 7.36 11.55
N PRO A 140 -13.44 7.81 11.96
CA PRO A 140 -14.40 8.28 10.97
C PRO A 140 -13.75 9.44 10.22
N LEU A 141 -13.92 9.46 8.89
CA LEU A 141 -13.65 10.61 8.04
C LEU A 141 -14.41 11.81 8.64
N LEU A 142 -13.69 12.75 9.24
CA LEU A 142 -14.22 14.04 9.73
C LEU A 142 -13.81 15.16 8.78
#